data_AF-A0A674N9Q3-F1
#
_entry.id   AF-A0A674N9Q3-F1
#
_cell.length_a   1.000
_cell.length_b   1.000
_cell.length_c   1.000
_cell.angle_alpha   90.00
_cell.angle_beta   90.00
_cell.angle_gamma   90.00
#
_symmetry.space_group_name_H-M   'P 1'
#
loop_
_entity.id
_entity.type
_entity.pdbx_description
1 polymer ?
#
loop_
_entity_poly.entity_id
_entity_poly.type
_entity_poly.pdbx_seq_one_letter_code
_entity_poly.pdbx_strand_id
1 'polypeptide(L)'
;RPEITWENLPSLQGPCKAYEPRWAYNSGLKKCQSFVYGGCGGNENNFESREACEQMCGYGDKIPSMLAAYPQAYVGTQSVLL
;
A
#
# COMPACT_ATOMS: atom_id res chain seq x y z
N ARG A 1 -3.64 12.35 18.87
CA ARG A 1 -4.29 11.28 18.08
C ARG A 1 -3.24 10.82 17.08
N PRO A 2 -2.85 9.53 17.04
CA PRO A 2 -1.88 9.10 16.03
C PRO A 2 -2.46 9.48 14.67
N GLU A 3 -1.66 10.16 13.87
CA GLU A 3 -2.06 10.58 12.53
C GLU A 3 -2.39 9.32 11.72
N ILE A 4 -3.52 9.33 11.01
CA ILE A 4 -3.90 8.21 10.14
C ILE A 4 -2.99 8.28 8.92
N THR A 5 -1.92 7.50 8.96
CA THR A 5 -0.99 7.32 7.86
C THR A 5 -1.12 5.89 7.32
N TRP A 6 -0.74 5.68 6.06
CA TRP A 6 -0.97 4.40 5.38
C TRP A 6 -0.26 3.24 6.08
N GLU A 7 0.90 3.48 6.70
CA GLU A 7 1.68 2.49 7.45
C GLU A 7 1.03 2.07 8.77
N ASN A 8 0.01 2.78 9.23
CA ASN A 8 -0.75 2.49 10.46
C ASN A 8 -2.20 2.07 10.18
N LEU A 9 -2.57 1.87 8.92
CA LEU A 9 -3.88 1.36 8.56
C LEU A 9 -4.04 -0.10 9.00
N PRO A 10 -5.22 -0.50 9.50
CA PRO A 10 -5.49 -1.91 9.77
C PRO A 10 -5.68 -2.69 8.47
N SER A 11 -5.41 -3.99 8.48
CA SER A 11 -5.89 -4.89 7.43
C SER A 11 -7.43 -4.88 7.41
N LEU A 12 -8.04 -4.54 6.27
CA LEU A 12 -9.48 -4.37 6.16
C LEU A 12 -10.09 -5.34 5.15
N GLN A 13 -10.92 -6.28 5.64
CA GLN A 13 -11.66 -7.22 4.79
C GLN A 13 -12.67 -6.49 3.89
N GLY A 14 -13.31 -5.43 4.39
CA GLY A 14 -14.40 -4.74 3.70
C GLY A 14 -15.73 -5.52 3.73
N PRO A 15 -16.80 -4.97 3.12
CA PRO A 15 -18.15 -5.53 3.28
C PRO A 15 -18.48 -6.69 2.32
N CYS A 16 -17.70 -6.89 1.27
CA CYS A 16 -17.89 -7.99 0.34
C CYS A 16 -17.42 -9.33 0.95
N LYS A 17 -17.86 -10.46 0.37
CA LYS A 17 -17.65 -11.81 0.92
C LYS A 17 -16.83 -12.73 0.01
N ALA A 18 -16.05 -12.17 -0.92
CA ALA A 18 -15.07 -12.96 -1.66
C ALA A 18 -13.97 -13.46 -0.71
N TYR A 19 -13.32 -14.55 -1.10
CA TYR A 19 -12.13 -15.05 -0.41
C TYR A 19 -10.90 -14.67 -1.25
N GLU A 20 -10.30 -13.52 -0.96
CA GLU A 20 -9.08 -13.07 -1.62
C GLU A 20 -7.93 -13.00 -0.61
N PRO A 21 -6.99 -13.97 -0.61
CA PRO A 21 -5.78 -13.90 0.21
C PRO A 21 -4.95 -12.69 -0.20
N ARG A 22 -4.65 -11.83 0.76
CA ARG A 22 -3.87 -10.59 0.60
C ARG A 22 -2.87 -10.44 1.72
N TRP A 23 -1.99 -9.46 1.60
CA TRP A 23 -0.96 -9.11 2.58
C TRP A 23 -1.17 -7.68 3.08
N ALA A 24 -0.94 -7.46 4.36
CA ALA A 24 -1.00 -6.15 4.99
C ALA A 24 0.17 -5.99 5.96
N TYR A 25 0.68 -4.77 6.08
CA TYR A 25 1.70 -4.44 7.06
C TYR A 25 1.11 -4.33 8.46
N ASN A 26 1.75 -4.99 9.41
CA ASN A 26 1.49 -4.84 10.84
C ASN A 26 2.61 -4.00 11.45
N SER A 27 2.33 -2.73 11.77
CA SER A 27 3.32 -1.81 12.35
C SER A 27 3.77 -2.21 13.77
N GLY A 28 2.91 -2.88 14.54
CA GLY A 28 3.24 -3.40 15.87
C GLY A 28 4.27 -4.53 15.81
N LEU A 29 4.21 -5.37 14.77
CA LEU A 29 5.16 -6.48 14.55
C LEU A 29 6.29 -6.11 13.58
N LYS A 30 6.19 -4.97 12.91
CA LYS A 30 7.04 -4.55 11.80
C LYS A 30 7.18 -5.61 10.71
N LYS A 31 6.07 -6.26 10.35
CA LYS A 31 6.04 -7.39 9.40
C LYS A 31 4.78 -7.37 8.56
N CYS A 32 4.90 -7.87 7.33
CA CYS A 32 3.76 -8.18 6.49
C CYS A 32 3.10 -9.49 6.93
N GLN A 33 1.77 -9.48 7.04
CA GLN A 33 0.96 -10.63 7.43
C GLN A 33 -0.16 -10.84 6.41
N SER A 34 -0.51 -12.11 6.18
CA SER A 34 -1.63 -12.46 5.32
C SER A 34 -2.97 -12.20 6.01
N PHE A 35 -3.96 -11.75 5.25
CA PHE A 35 -5.36 -11.62 5.68
C PHE A 35 -6.31 -11.96 4.52
N VAL A 36 -7.61 -12.06 4.80
CA VAL A 36 -8.63 -12.26 3.76
C VAL A 36 -9.27 -10.91 3.43
N TYR A 37 -9.13 -10.49 2.19
CA TYR A 37 -9.87 -9.38 1.61
C TYR A 37 -11.19 -9.88 1.01
N GLY A 38 -12.26 -9.15 1.27
CA GLY A 38 -13.61 -9.47 0.85
C GLY A 38 -13.91 -9.15 -0.62
N GLY A 39 -12.98 -8.51 -1.34
CA GLY A 39 -13.12 -8.13 -2.74
C GLY A 39 -13.64 -6.70 -2.99
N CYS A 40 -14.08 -5.99 -1.96
CA CYS A 40 -14.45 -4.57 -2.05
C CYS A 40 -14.28 -3.82 -0.73
N GLY A 41 -14.18 -2.49 -0.77
CA GLY A 41 -14.24 -1.61 0.42
C GLY A 41 -13.08 -1.78 1.42
N GLY A 42 -11.90 -2.13 0.93
CA GLY A 42 -10.66 -2.19 1.71
C GLY A 42 -10.00 -0.81 1.86
N ASN A 43 -8.70 -0.81 2.16
CA ASN A 43 -7.85 0.39 2.22
C ASN A 43 -6.50 0.09 1.53
N GLU A 44 -5.58 1.05 1.59
CA GLU A 44 -4.27 1.00 0.94
C GLU A 44 -3.31 -0.04 1.55
N ASN A 45 -3.59 -0.53 2.76
CA ASN A 45 -2.80 -1.60 3.40
C ASN A 45 -3.29 -2.99 2.94
N ASN A 46 -3.23 -3.21 1.62
CA ASN A 46 -3.72 -4.41 0.94
C ASN A 46 -2.87 -4.69 -0.30
N PHE A 47 -2.07 -5.75 -0.23
CA PHE A 47 -1.11 -6.13 -1.27
C PHE A 47 -1.39 -7.56 -1.76
N GLU A 48 -1.17 -7.82 -3.05
CA GLU A 48 -1.40 -9.14 -3.65
C GLU A 48 -0.34 -10.17 -3.24
N SER A 49 0.87 -9.72 -2.91
CA SER A 49 1.97 -10.59 -2.51
C SER A 49 2.70 -10.07 -1.27
N ARG A 50 3.42 -10.99 -0.61
CA ARG A 50 4.26 -10.65 0.53
C ARG A 50 5.35 -9.68 0.12
N GLU A 51 5.96 -9.91 -1.04
CA GLU A 51 7.07 -9.13 -1.58
C GLU A 51 6.62 -7.69 -1.87
N ALA A 52 5.42 -7.51 -2.43
CA ALA A 52 4.88 -6.17 -2.69
C ALA A 52 4.64 -5.40 -1.38
N CYS A 53 4.10 -6.08 -0.35
CA CYS A 53 3.97 -5.50 0.98
C CYS A 53 5.36 -5.13 1.56
N GLU A 54 6.30 -6.07 1.57
CA GLU A 54 7.64 -5.87 2.15
C GLU A 54 8.43 -4.77 1.44
N GLN A 55 8.30 -4.64 0.11
CA GLN A 55 8.89 -3.55 -0.66
C GLN A 55 8.35 -2.18 -0.22
N MET A 56 7.02 -2.05 -0.10
CA MET A 56 6.40 -0.80 0.34
C MET A 56 6.80 -0.44 1.78
N CYS A 57 6.85 -1.41 2.69
CA CYS A 57 7.28 -1.20 4.07
C CYS A 57 8.76 -0.83 4.17
N GLY A 58 9.62 -1.51 3.40
CA GLY A 58 11.05 -1.23 3.35
C GLY A 58 11.37 0.15 2.78
N TYR A 59 10.47 0.75 2.00
CA TYR A 59 10.60 2.13 1.55
C TYR A 59 10.34 3.17 2.64
N GLY A 60 9.50 2.88 3.64
CA GLY A 60 9.26 3.77 4.78
C GLY A 60 10.52 4.07 5.60
N ASP A 61 11.43 3.09 5.72
CA ASP A 61 12.75 3.26 6.37
C ASP A 61 13.79 3.91 5.43
N LYS A 62 13.49 4.04 4.13
CA LYS A 62 14.39 4.52 3.07
C LYS A 62 13.92 5.84 2.44
N ILE A 63 12.98 6.57 3.05
CA ILE A 63 12.58 7.93 2.65
C ILE A 63 13.65 8.95 3.13
N PRO A 64 14.94 8.75 2.79
CA PRO A 64 15.67 9.79 2.06
C PRO A 64 16.38 9.33 0.78
N SER A 65 16.25 8.06 0.35
CA SER A 65 17.02 7.49 -0.77
C SER A 65 16.23 7.27 -2.05
N MET A 66 14.90 7.15 -2.00
CA MET A 66 14.09 6.80 -3.19
C MET A 66 13.56 7.99 -3.98
N LEU A 67 13.46 9.18 -3.36
CA LEU A 67 13.21 10.42 -4.10
C LEU A 67 14.39 10.78 -5.04
N ALA A 68 15.55 10.15 -4.86
CA ALA A 68 16.72 10.33 -5.73
C ALA A 68 16.74 9.38 -6.94
N ALA A 69 15.89 8.34 -7.00
CA ALA A 69 15.94 7.29 -8.02
C ALA A 69 14.68 7.18 -8.90
N TYR A 70 13.61 7.94 -8.62
CA TYR A 70 12.41 7.95 -9.45
C TYR A 70 12.52 9.07 -10.50
N PRO A 71 12.64 8.79 -11.82
CA PRO A 71 12.52 9.83 -12.83
C PRO A 71 11.05 10.31 -12.89
N GLN A 72 10.85 11.63 -12.80
CA GLN A 72 9.55 12.32 -12.84
C GLN A 72 8.83 12.20 -14.20
N ALA A 73 8.44 11.00 -14.62
CA ALA A 73 7.93 10.76 -15.98
C ALA A 73 6.44 10.34 -16.08
N TYR A 74 5.62 10.58 -15.05
CA TYR A 74 4.19 10.23 -15.08
C TYR A 74 3.22 11.39 -14.77
N VAL A 75 3.60 12.62 -15.11
CA VAL A 75 2.63 13.71 -15.29
C VAL A 75 2.38 13.89 -16.78
N GLY A 76 1.51 13.05 -17.34
CA GLY A 76 1.08 13.13 -18.72
C GLY A 76 -0.41 13.40 -18.82
N THR A 77 -0.81 14.67 -18.95
CA THR A 77 -1.98 15.07 -19.76
C THR A 77 -1.66 16.40 -20.43
N GLN A 78 -1.09 16.34 -21.63
CA GLN A 78 -0.91 17.51 -22.49
C GLN A 78 -2.18 17.68 -23.32
N SER A 79 -3.13 18.46 -22.80
CA SER A 79 -4.18 19.05 -23.63
C SER A 79 -3.66 20.39 -24.15
N VAL A 80 -3.08 20.39 -25.35
CA VAL A 80 -3.01 21.59 -26.19
C VAL A 80 -3.81 21.26 -27.43
N LEU A 81 -5.02 21.81 -27.51
CA LEU A 81 -5.77 21.89 -28.75
C LEU A 81 -5.02 22.84 -29.70
N LEU A 82 -4.99 22.46 -30.98
CA LEU A 82 -4.50 23.25 -32.11
C LEU A 82 -5.10 24.67 -32.12
#